data_AF-A0A5D6YCT9-F1
#
_entry.id   AF-A0A5D6YCT9-F1
#
_cell.length_a   1.000
_cell.length_b   1.000
_cell.length_c   1.000
_cell.angle_alpha   90.00
_cell.angle_beta   90.00
_cell.angle_gamma   90.00
#
_symmetry.space_group_name_H-M   'P 1'
#
loop_
_entity.id
_entity.type
_entity.pdbx_description
1 polymer ?
#
loop_
_entity_poly.entity_id
_entity_poly.type
_entity_poly.pdbx_seq_one_letter_code
_entity_poly.pdbx_strand_id
1 'polypeptide(L)'
;MANGEQTPLVGENGRPHGTWRAFFAKFALAVAVIAAAAWLLRSPYKYNVEMANNAYNISLLNATQVAQMKIDAEECIELTRECQQVPKNGSICADAQICWDEKLIQPFSYANRNNYDIRQPCNQTKEGGDCYDMTYVEEYLDSPKVRRYINVDIDRVTTWVESSPDVYKTFTTDGDWSMGFHEYVADMLDDNLRGKTGFNAAKERAFVTHDPLVANASAS
;
A
#
# COMPACT_ATOMS: atom_id res chain seq x y z
N MET A 1 51.38 -0.76 78.78
CA MET A 1 50.76 -1.94 79.44
C MET A 1 49.58 -2.37 78.60
N ALA A 2 49.50 -3.69 78.35
CA ALA A 2 48.38 -4.51 77.88
C ALA A 2 47.91 -4.45 76.40
N ASN A 3 47.84 -5.67 75.84
CA ASN A 3 47.44 -6.18 74.53
C ASN A 3 45.96 -5.98 74.14
N GLY A 4 45.64 -6.18 72.85
CA GLY A 4 44.31 -6.62 72.41
C GLY A 4 44.05 -6.50 70.90
N GLU A 5 43.98 -7.64 70.20
CA GLU A 5 43.60 -7.82 68.80
C GLU A 5 42.07 -8.03 68.66
N GLN A 6 41.42 -7.42 67.65
CA GLN A 6 40.20 -7.92 66.95
C GLN A 6 39.70 -6.95 65.86
N THR A 7 39.71 -7.39 64.61
CA THR A 7 38.78 -6.99 63.52
C THR A 7 37.41 -7.66 63.73
N PRO A 8 36.33 -7.42 62.94
CA PRO A 8 36.10 -6.50 61.79
C PRO A 8 34.79 -5.66 61.93
N LEU A 9 34.41 -4.83 60.94
CA LEU A 9 33.06 -4.82 60.34
C LEU A 9 33.06 -3.99 59.04
N VAL A 10 32.59 -4.63 57.97
CA VAL A 10 32.47 -4.12 56.59
C VAL A 10 31.30 -3.12 56.51
N GLY A 11 31.58 -1.89 56.10
CA GLY A 11 30.59 -0.84 55.85
C GLY A 11 30.14 -0.81 54.38
N GLU A 12 28.94 -1.35 54.16
CA GLU A 12 27.91 -1.05 53.14
C GLU A 12 28.32 -0.56 51.73
N ASN A 13 28.23 -1.48 50.76
CA ASN A 13 28.08 -1.18 49.34
C ASN A 13 26.62 -0.77 49.04
N GLY A 14 26.36 0.53 48.86
CA GLY A 14 25.10 1.03 48.30
C GLY A 14 24.96 0.69 46.81
N ARG A 15 24.06 -0.24 46.46
CA ARG A 15 23.66 -0.52 45.08
C ARG A 15 22.64 0.51 44.60
N PRO A 16 22.77 1.09 43.39
CA PRO A 16 21.74 1.96 42.84
C PRO A 16 20.57 1.12 42.29
N HIS A 17 19.54 0.92 43.12
CA HIS A 17 18.34 0.15 42.78
C HIS A 17 17.36 0.84 41.80
N GLY A 18 17.75 1.96 41.17
CA GLY A 18 16.85 2.79 40.34
C GLY A 18 16.96 2.63 38.82
N THR A 19 18.03 2.02 38.29
CA THR A 19 18.38 2.15 36.86
C THR A 19 17.72 1.09 35.96
N TRP A 20 17.53 -0.13 36.47
CA TRP A 20 17.01 -1.25 35.68
C TRP A 20 15.55 -1.06 35.26
N ARG A 21 14.69 -0.56 36.16
CA ARG A 21 13.28 -0.31 35.83
C ARG A 21 13.12 0.77 34.75
N ALA A 22 13.92 1.82 34.82
CA ALA A 22 13.93 2.88 33.81
C ALA A 22 14.46 2.39 32.46
N PHE A 23 15.48 1.51 32.46
CA PHE A 23 16.01 0.90 31.25
C PHE A 23 14.97 -0.02 30.57
N PHE A 24 14.33 -0.91 31.33
CA PHE A 24 13.29 -1.79 30.79
C PHE A 24 12.06 -1.02 30.28
N ALA A 25 11.65 0.04 30.97
CA ALA A 25 10.55 0.88 30.52
C ALA A 25 10.87 1.60 29.21
N LYS A 26 12.07 2.16 29.06
CA LYS A 26 12.51 2.79 27.80
C LYS A 26 12.65 1.79 26.66
N PHE A 27 13.18 0.60 26.94
CA PHE A 27 13.29 -0.47 25.95
C PHE A 27 11.90 -0.96 25.49
N ALA A 28 10.98 -1.19 26.43
CA ALA A 28 9.61 -1.58 26.11
C ALA A 28 8.87 -0.50 25.29
N LEU A 29 9.06 0.77 25.62
CA LEU A 29 8.48 1.89 24.87
C LEU A 29 9.07 1.95 23.45
N ALA A 30 10.39 1.80 23.30
CA ALA A 30 11.03 1.77 21.97
C ALA A 30 10.52 0.59 21.12
N VAL A 31 10.41 -0.60 21.69
CA VAL A 31 9.85 -1.78 21.01
C VAL A 31 8.39 -1.55 20.64
N ALA A 32 7.58 -0.96 21.52
CA ALA A 32 6.18 -0.64 21.24
C ALA A 32 6.03 0.41 20.13
N VAL A 33 6.90 1.43 20.10
CA VAL A 33 6.93 2.45 19.04
C VAL A 33 7.37 1.85 17.71
N ILE A 34 8.39 0.98 17.69
CA ILE A 34 8.84 0.27 16.48
C ILE A 34 7.73 -0.67 15.99
N ALA A 35 7.08 -1.40 16.88
CA ALA A 35 5.98 -2.30 16.52
C ALA A 35 4.75 -1.53 16.02
N ALA A 36 4.40 -0.41 16.65
CA ALA A 36 3.30 0.45 16.22
C ALA A 36 3.61 1.15 14.90
N ALA A 37 4.84 1.62 14.70
CA ALA A 37 5.31 2.16 13.42
C ALA A 37 5.22 1.08 12.33
N ALA A 38 5.69 -0.15 12.59
CA ALA A 38 5.58 -1.26 11.65
C ALA A 38 4.12 -1.67 11.34
N TRP A 39 3.20 -1.50 12.31
CA TRP A 39 1.77 -1.73 12.14
C TRP A 39 1.07 -0.62 11.36
N LEU A 40 1.46 0.63 11.56
CA LEU A 40 0.92 1.81 10.87
C LEU A 40 1.53 1.98 9.46
N LEU A 41 2.76 1.49 9.25
CA LEU A 41 3.45 1.37 7.96
C LEU A 41 3.08 0.07 7.22
N ARG A 42 1.84 -0.39 7.35
CA ARG A 42 1.31 -1.37 6.39
C ARG A 42 0.98 -0.66 5.08
N SER A 43 2.07 -0.30 4.39
CA SER A 43 2.04 0.20 3.04
C SER A 43 1.32 -0.82 2.14
N PRO A 44 0.46 -0.38 1.20
CA PRO A 44 -0.17 -1.25 0.21
C PRO A 44 0.84 -2.18 -0.49
N TYR A 45 2.11 -1.77 -0.57
CA TYR A 45 3.22 -2.48 -1.17
C TYR A 45 3.49 -3.84 -0.50
N LYS A 46 3.33 -3.94 0.83
CA LYS A 46 3.49 -5.22 1.55
C LYS A 46 2.39 -6.22 1.21
N TYR A 47 1.19 -5.72 0.91
CA TYR A 47 0.04 -6.57 0.63
C TYR A 47 0.04 -7.12 -0.80
N ASN A 48 0.82 -6.54 -1.72
CA ASN A 48 0.99 -7.07 -3.08
C ASN A 48 1.41 -8.54 -3.02
N VAL A 49 2.51 -8.87 -2.32
CA VAL A 49 2.98 -10.25 -2.22
C VAL A 49 2.04 -11.15 -1.40
N GLU A 50 1.29 -10.60 -0.46
CA GLU A 50 0.28 -11.36 0.30
C GLU A 50 -0.87 -11.85 -0.59
N MET A 51 -1.18 -11.13 -1.68
CA MET A 51 -2.22 -11.54 -2.65
C MET A 51 -1.92 -12.89 -3.33
N ALA A 52 -0.66 -13.32 -3.34
CA ALA A 52 -0.29 -14.66 -3.79
C ALA A 52 -1.04 -15.76 -3.00
N ASN A 53 -1.42 -15.48 -1.75
CA ASN A 53 -2.29 -16.31 -0.93
C ASN A 53 -3.69 -15.68 -0.82
N ASN A 54 -4.55 -15.99 -1.78
CA ASN A 54 -5.91 -15.45 -1.86
C ASN A 54 -6.98 -16.49 -1.49
N ALA A 55 -8.16 -16.00 -1.10
CA ALA A 55 -9.30 -16.81 -0.70
C ALA A 55 -9.86 -17.73 -1.81
N TYR A 56 -9.49 -17.51 -3.07
CA TYR A 56 -9.97 -18.26 -4.22
C TYR A 56 -9.05 -19.44 -4.60
N ASN A 57 -7.93 -19.62 -3.88
CA ASN A 57 -6.90 -20.62 -4.20
C ASN A 57 -6.36 -20.48 -5.63
N ILE A 58 -6.35 -19.24 -6.17
CA ILE A 58 -5.82 -18.97 -7.51
C ILE A 58 -4.31 -18.76 -7.39
N SER A 59 -3.54 -19.56 -8.12
CA SER A 59 -2.09 -19.37 -8.20
C SER A 59 -1.76 -18.14 -9.03
N LEU A 60 -1.22 -17.11 -8.37
CA LEU A 60 -0.79 -15.87 -9.00
C LEU A 60 0.73 -15.78 -9.16
N LEU A 61 1.49 -16.40 -8.25
CA LEU A 61 2.95 -16.42 -8.24
C LEU A 61 3.42 -17.81 -7.81
N ASN A 62 4.55 -18.27 -8.34
CA ASN A 62 5.23 -19.46 -7.83
C ASN A 62 6.06 -19.14 -6.58
N ALA A 63 6.53 -20.18 -5.87
CA ALA A 63 7.25 -20.01 -4.60
C ALA A 63 8.51 -19.13 -4.71
N THR A 64 9.24 -19.23 -5.83
CA THR A 64 10.43 -18.40 -6.10
C THR A 64 10.05 -16.94 -6.30
N GLN A 65 8.99 -16.67 -7.07
CA GLN A 65 8.47 -15.32 -7.28
C GLN A 65 7.97 -14.69 -5.98
N VAL A 66 7.27 -15.47 -5.13
CA VAL A 66 6.84 -15.00 -3.80
C VAL A 66 8.04 -14.64 -2.91
N ALA A 67 9.09 -15.47 -2.91
CA ALA A 67 10.29 -15.19 -2.12
C ALA A 67 11.00 -13.93 -2.61
N GLN A 68 11.15 -13.75 -3.93
CA GLN A 68 11.79 -12.58 -4.51
C GLN A 68 10.96 -11.31 -4.27
N MET A 69 9.65 -11.35 -4.51
CA MET A 69 8.77 -10.19 -4.34
C MET A 69 8.72 -9.71 -2.88
N LYS A 70 8.98 -10.57 -1.88
CA LYS A 70 9.14 -10.14 -0.48
C LYS A 70 10.38 -9.27 -0.28
N ILE A 71 11.49 -9.62 -0.90
CA ILE A 71 12.74 -8.85 -0.85
C ILE A 71 12.53 -7.52 -1.59
N ASP A 72 11.96 -7.60 -2.78
CA ASP A 72 11.69 -6.42 -3.60
C ASP A 72 10.70 -5.46 -2.92
N ALA A 73 9.72 -5.98 -2.16
CA ALA A 73 8.79 -5.15 -1.41
C ALA A 73 9.50 -4.29 -0.37
N GLU A 74 10.50 -4.82 0.34
CA GLU A 74 11.28 -4.03 1.29
C GLU A 74 12.04 -2.89 0.59
N GLU A 75 12.66 -3.18 -0.56
CA GLU A 75 13.36 -2.17 -1.37
C GLU A 75 12.42 -1.06 -1.85
N CYS A 76 11.29 -1.42 -2.46
CA CYS A 76 10.36 -0.42 -2.99
C CYS A 76 9.69 0.41 -1.88
N ILE A 77 9.48 -0.18 -0.70
CA ILE A 77 8.96 0.56 0.47
C ILE A 77 9.96 1.61 0.93
N GLU A 78 11.25 1.30 0.98
CA GLU A 78 12.27 2.27 1.38
C GLU A 78 12.42 3.39 0.34
N LEU A 79 12.44 3.08 -0.96
CA LEU A 79 12.42 4.10 -2.02
C LEU A 79 11.19 5.01 -1.91
N THR A 80 10.01 4.43 -1.67
CA THR A 80 8.77 5.20 -1.49
C THR A 80 8.85 6.08 -0.25
N ARG A 81 9.40 5.58 0.86
CA ARG A 81 9.61 6.36 2.08
C ARG A 81 10.56 7.54 1.82
N GLU A 82 11.64 7.33 1.08
CA GLU A 82 12.58 8.40 0.72
C GLU A 82 11.92 9.45 -0.16
N CYS A 83 11.15 9.03 -1.18
CA CYS A 83 10.32 9.94 -1.97
C CYS A 83 9.41 10.79 -1.08
N GLN A 84 8.69 10.19 -0.14
CA GLN A 84 7.76 10.92 0.71
C GLN A 84 8.46 11.92 1.65
N GLN A 85 9.70 11.63 2.06
CA GLN A 85 10.49 12.53 2.90
C GLN A 85 11.07 13.71 2.12
N VAL A 86 11.49 13.49 0.87
CA VAL A 86 12.14 14.50 0.03
C VAL A 86 11.60 14.49 -1.42
N PRO A 87 10.31 14.76 -1.63
CA PRO A 87 9.62 14.48 -2.90
C PRO A 87 10.12 15.26 -4.11
N LYS A 88 10.81 16.39 -3.88
CA LYS A 88 11.36 17.25 -4.94
C LYS A 88 12.84 16.97 -5.23
N ASN A 89 13.43 15.96 -4.61
CA ASN A 89 14.86 15.68 -4.73
C ASN A 89 15.15 14.66 -5.83
N GLY A 90 15.58 15.14 -7.00
CA GLY A 90 16.03 14.28 -8.09
C GLY A 90 14.91 13.37 -8.61
N SER A 91 15.23 12.11 -8.88
CA SER A 91 14.35 11.10 -9.48
C SER A 91 13.68 10.17 -8.47
N ILE A 92 13.90 10.34 -7.16
CA ILE A 92 13.57 9.32 -6.16
C ILE A 92 12.12 8.84 -6.19
N CYS A 93 11.16 9.73 -6.48
CA CYS A 93 9.75 9.37 -6.59
C CYS A 93 9.41 8.56 -7.85
N ALA A 94 10.05 8.90 -8.97
CA ALA A 94 9.96 8.13 -10.20
C ALA A 94 10.63 6.75 -10.04
N ASP A 95 11.80 6.70 -9.40
CA ASP A 95 12.52 5.45 -9.12
C ASP A 95 11.71 4.53 -8.20
N ALA A 96 11.07 5.08 -7.16
CA ALA A 96 10.16 4.35 -6.28
C ALA A 96 8.95 3.77 -7.04
N GLN A 97 8.40 4.55 -7.98
CA GLN A 97 7.27 4.14 -8.80
C GLN A 97 7.66 3.01 -9.77
N ILE A 98 8.81 3.14 -10.43
CA ILE A 98 9.36 2.09 -11.32
C ILE A 98 9.60 0.81 -10.53
N CYS A 99 10.18 0.89 -9.33
CA CYS A 99 10.37 -0.27 -8.46
C CYS A 99 9.05 -0.98 -8.19
N TRP A 100 8.01 -0.24 -7.80
CA TRP A 100 6.69 -0.81 -7.53
C TRP A 100 6.08 -1.49 -8.77
N ASP A 101 6.10 -0.82 -9.92
CA ASP A 101 5.50 -1.37 -11.14
C ASP A 101 6.23 -2.65 -11.56
N GLU A 102 7.55 -2.58 -11.75
CA GLU A 102 8.35 -3.68 -12.28
C GLU A 102 8.47 -4.86 -11.31
N LYS A 103 8.60 -4.61 -10.01
CA LYS A 103 8.89 -5.66 -9.04
C LYS A 103 7.66 -6.15 -8.29
N LEU A 104 6.63 -5.33 -8.12
CA LEU A 104 5.46 -5.67 -7.30
C LEU A 104 4.17 -5.84 -8.10
N ILE A 105 4.07 -5.29 -9.32
CA ILE A 105 2.87 -5.43 -10.16
C ILE A 105 3.12 -6.34 -11.35
N GLN A 106 4.14 -6.07 -12.16
CA GLN A 106 4.45 -6.83 -13.38
C GLN A 106 4.55 -8.35 -13.18
N PRO A 107 5.08 -8.90 -12.06
CA PRO A 107 5.17 -10.35 -11.91
C PRO A 107 3.81 -11.06 -11.89
N PHE A 108 2.71 -10.35 -11.58
CA PHE A 108 1.36 -10.91 -11.63
C PHE A 108 0.84 -11.13 -13.06
N SER A 109 1.38 -10.40 -14.05
CA SER A 109 0.94 -10.49 -15.45
C SER A 109 1.08 -11.90 -16.03
N TYR A 110 2.11 -12.64 -15.60
CA TYR A 110 2.37 -14.01 -16.03
C TYR A 110 1.28 -15.00 -15.62
N ALA A 111 0.47 -14.68 -14.60
CA ALA A 111 -0.66 -15.52 -14.18
C ALA A 111 -1.84 -15.48 -15.17
N ASN A 112 -1.83 -14.56 -16.13
CA ASN A 112 -2.94 -14.31 -17.05
C ASN A 112 -4.27 -14.15 -16.30
N ARG A 113 -4.27 -13.29 -15.27
CA ARG A 113 -5.44 -12.92 -14.48
C ARG A 113 -5.68 -11.42 -14.58
N ASN A 114 -6.94 -11.04 -14.46
CA ASN A 114 -7.33 -9.64 -14.45
C ASN A 114 -6.87 -9.00 -13.12
N ASN A 115 -6.12 -7.90 -13.20
CA ASN A 115 -5.62 -7.14 -12.04
C ASN A 115 -6.73 -6.46 -11.25
N TYR A 116 -7.91 -6.25 -11.84
CA TYR A 116 -9.10 -5.72 -11.18
C TYR A 116 -9.98 -6.83 -10.56
N ASP A 117 -9.93 -8.04 -11.10
CA ASP A 117 -10.64 -9.22 -10.57
C ASP A 117 -9.84 -10.51 -10.84
N ILE A 118 -9.09 -10.98 -9.85
CA ILE A 118 -8.22 -12.17 -9.99
C ILE A 118 -8.96 -13.46 -10.34
N ARG A 119 -10.29 -13.49 -10.23
CA ARG A 119 -11.13 -14.64 -10.63
C ARG A 119 -11.31 -14.72 -12.14
N GLN A 120 -11.12 -13.61 -12.85
CA GLN A 120 -11.28 -13.52 -14.29
C GLN A 120 -9.94 -13.76 -15.00
N PRO A 121 -9.93 -14.53 -16.10
CA PRO A 121 -8.76 -14.62 -16.96
C PRO A 121 -8.55 -13.29 -17.70
N CYS A 122 -7.29 -12.93 -17.93
CA CYS A 122 -6.94 -11.79 -18.77
C CYS A 122 -5.57 -12.03 -19.40
N ASN A 123 -5.43 -11.76 -20.69
CA ASN A 123 -4.14 -11.79 -21.34
C ASN A 123 -3.52 -10.39 -21.29
N GLN A 124 -2.77 -10.12 -20.23
CA GLN A 124 -2.10 -8.83 -20.03
C GLN A 124 -0.93 -8.57 -20.98
N THR A 125 -0.55 -9.57 -21.80
CA THR A 125 0.54 -9.44 -22.80
C THR A 125 0.09 -8.96 -24.17
N LYS A 126 -1.23 -8.76 -24.39
CA LYS A 126 -1.75 -8.15 -25.62
C LYS A 126 -1.70 -6.63 -25.49
N GLU A 127 -1.18 -5.93 -26.52
CA GLU A 127 -1.34 -4.47 -26.63
C GLU A 127 -2.82 -4.10 -26.51
N GLY A 128 -3.12 -3.12 -25.65
CA GLY A 128 -4.48 -2.77 -25.25
C GLY A 128 -4.84 -3.27 -23.85
N GLY A 129 -4.29 -4.39 -23.36
CA GLY A 129 -4.33 -4.79 -21.93
C GLY A 129 -5.70 -4.86 -21.24
N ASP A 130 -6.80 -4.56 -21.93
CA ASP A 130 -8.08 -4.34 -21.31
C ASP A 130 -8.67 -5.68 -20.92
N CYS A 131 -8.61 -5.97 -19.63
CA CYS A 131 -9.20 -7.17 -19.05
C CYS A 131 -10.74 -7.13 -19.05
N TYR A 132 -11.33 -6.04 -19.59
CA TYR A 132 -12.72 -5.86 -19.89
C TYR A 132 -12.85 -5.31 -21.30
N ASP A 133 -13.81 -5.82 -22.08
CA ASP A 133 -14.10 -5.23 -23.38
C ASP A 133 -14.72 -3.83 -23.19
N MET A 134 -14.07 -2.79 -23.70
CA MET A 134 -14.54 -1.40 -23.66
C MET A 134 -14.86 -0.86 -25.06
N THR A 135 -14.77 -1.70 -26.09
CA THR A 135 -14.95 -1.31 -27.50
C THR A 135 -16.34 -0.71 -27.74
N TYR A 136 -17.38 -1.25 -27.10
CA TYR A 136 -18.74 -0.71 -27.23
C TYR A 136 -18.89 0.70 -26.65
N VAL A 137 -18.13 1.04 -25.60
CA VAL A 137 -18.11 2.40 -25.03
C VAL A 137 -17.40 3.34 -25.98
N GLU A 138 -16.24 2.92 -26.48
CA GLU A 138 -15.45 3.66 -27.47
C GLU A 138 -16.28 3.94 -28.73
N GLU A 139 -16.85 2.92 -29.36
CA GLU A 139 -17.68 3.05 -30.56
C GLU A 139 -18.89 3.97 -30.33
N TYR A 140 -19.55 3.86 -29.17
CA TYR A 140 -20.70 4.70 -28.85
C TYR A 140 -20.32 6.16 -28.68
N LEU A 141 -19.33 6.44 -27.82
CA LEU A 141 -18.90 7.80 -27.48
C LEU A 141 -18.19 8.47 -28.66
N ASP A 142 -17.50 7.70 -29.50
CA ASP A 142 -16.84 8.19 -30.70
C ASP A 142 -17.78 8.32 -31.90
N SER A 143 -19.02 7.81 -31.81
CA SER A 143 -19.97 7.91 -32.92
C SER A 143 -20.28 9.38 -33.27
N PRO A 144 -20.41 9.73 -34.57
CA PRO A 144 -20.72 11.10 -35.00
C PRO A 144 -22.04 11.64 -34.43
N LYS A 145 -22.99 10.74 -34.14
CA LYS A 145 -24.26 11.11 -33.53
C LYS A 145 -24.06 11.58 -32.10
N VAL A 146 -23.33 10.81 -31.28
CA VAL A 146 -23.10 11.16 -29.87
C VAL A 146 -22.19 12.37 -29.77
N ARG A 147 -21.06 12.41 -30.49
CA ARG A 147 -20.13 13.55 -30.48
C ARG A 147 -20.82 14.87 -30.83
N ARG A 148 -21.72 14.89 -31.82
CA ARG A 148 -22.55 16.08 -32.14
C ARG A 148 -23.55 16.41 -31.03
N TYR A 149 -24.19 15.40 -30.45
CA TYR A 149 -25.20 15.59 -29.41
C TYR A 149 -24.60 16.24 -28.15
N ILE A 150 -23.39 15.84 -27.74
CA ILE A 150 -22.66 16.44 -26.61
C ILE A 150 -21.77 17.63 -27.02
N ASN A 151 -21.90 18.12 -28.25
CA ASN A 151 -21.20 19.29 -28.79
C ASN A 151 -19.66 19.23 -28.64
N VAL A 152 -19.06 18.09 -29.00
CA VAL A 152 -17.61 17.93 -29.04
C VAL A 152 -17.03 18.83 -30.15
N ASP A 153 -15.98 19.56 -29.79
CA ASP A 153 -15.13 20.26 -30.75
C ASP A 153 -14.30 19.25 -31.55
N ILE A 154 -14.81 18.88 -32.72
CA ILE A 154 -14.22 17.85 -33.58
C ILE A 154 -12.91 18.30 -34.25
N ASP A 155 -12.64 19.61 -34.32
CA ASP A 155 -11.39 20.12 -34.88
C ASP A 155 -10.24 19.97 -33.86
N ARG A 156 -10.58 19.98 -32.57
CA ARG A 156 -9.62 19.80 -31.47
C ARG A 156 -9.52 18.36 -30.96
N VAL A 157 -10.62 17.63 -30.92
CA VAL A 157 -10.69 16.26 -30.40
C VAL A 157 -11.02 15.33 -31.56
N THR A 158 -10.05 14.52 -31.98
CA THR A 158 -10.19 13.65 -33.16
C THR A 158 -10.79 12.30 -32.85
N THR A 159 -10.43 11.71 -31.71
CA THR A 159 -10.92 10.41 -31.24
C THR A 159 -11.25 10.49 -29.76
N TRP A 160 -12.22 9.71 -29.30
CA TRP A 160 -12.37 9.41 -27.89
C TRP A 160 -11.38 8.31 -27.49
N VAL A 161 -10.84 8.39 -26.27
CA VAL A 161 -10.02 7.34 -25.65
C VAL A 161 -10.42 7.23 -24.19
N GLU A 162 -10.40 6.02 -23.63
CA GLU A 162 -10.79 5.78 -22.23
C GLU A 162 -9.80 6.41 -21.25
N SER A 163 -8.50 6.25 -21.50
CA SER A 163 -7.41 6.79 -20.71
C SER A 163 -6.41 7.49 -21.62
N SER A 164 -5.93 8.66 -21.21
CA SER A 164 -4.94 9.43 -21.97
C SER A 164 -3.53 8.90 -21.70
N PRO A 165 -2.82 8.35 -22.70
CA PRO A 165 -1.45 7.87 -22.51
C PRO A 165 -0.49 8.98 -22.11
N ASP A 166 -0.71 10.21 -22.60
CA ASP A 166 0.12 11.37 -22.28
C ASP A 166 -0.02 11.76 -20.81
N VAL A 167 -1.24 11.84 -20.30
CA VAL A 167 -1.49 12.12 -18.87
C VAL A 167 -0.88 11.01 -18.02
N TYR A 168 -1.13 9.75 -18.37
CA TYR A 168 -0.55 8.59 -17.68
C TYR A 168 0.99 8.69 -17.59
N LYS A 169 1.64 8.99 -18.72
CA LYS A 169 3.09 9.13 -18.81
C LYS A 169 3.59 10.30 -17.96
N THR A 170 2.92 11.45 -17.99
CA THR A 170 3.32 12.61 -17.18
C THR A 170 3.26 12.29 -15.70
N PHE A 171 2.15 11.77 -15.19
CA PHE A 171 2.02 11.38 -13.78
C PHE A 171 3.08 10.34 -13.36
N THR A 172 3.37 9.38 -14.24
CA THR A 172 4.39 8.36 -13.99
C THR A 172 5.80 8.93 -13.96
N THR A 173 6.13 9.80 -14.93
CA THR A 173 7.47 10.39 -15.05
C THR A 173 7.75 11.38 -13.93
N ASP A 174 6.72 12.08 -13.45
CA ASP A 174 6.81 13.00 -12.32
C ASP A 174 6.90 12.26 -10.97
N GLY A 175 6.73 10.92 -10.96
CA GLY A 175 6.78 10.09 -9.76
C GLY A 175 5.59 10.29 -8.81
N ASP A 176 4.48 10.80 -9.34
CA ASP A 176 3.33 11.23 -8.55
C ASP A 176 2.74 10.08 -7.71
N TRP A 177 2.81 8.83 -8.19
CA TRP A 177 2.19 7.70 -7.50
C TRP A 177 2.89 7.32 -6.20
N SER A 178 4.15 7.71 -6.04
CA SER A 178 4.94 7.44 -4.82
C SER A 178 4.76 8.52 -3.74
N MET A 179 4.04 9.60 -4.05
CA MET A 179 3.86 10.75 -3.16
C MET A 179 3.02 10.41 -1.92
N GLY A 180 3.27 11.16 -0.84
CA GLY A 180 2.66 10.96 0.48
C GLY A 180 1.23 11.47 0.62
N PHE A 181 0.34 11.25 -0.36
CA PHE A 181 -1.01 11.83 -0.35
C PHE A 181 -1.88 11.40 0.84
N HIS A 182 -1.52 10.29 1.50
CA HIS A 182 -2.20 9.82 2.70
C HIS A 182 -2.08 10.79 3.90
N GLU A 183 -1.06 11.65 3.92
CA GLU A 183 -0.88 12.65 4.98
C GLU A 183 -2.05 13.65 5.01
N TYR A 184 -2.56 14.04 3.83
CA TYR A 184 -3.72 14.95 3.72
C TYR A 184 -5.01 14.34 4.29
N VAL A 185 -5.09 13.00 4.42
CA VAL A 185 -6.25 12.35 5.02
C VAL A 185 -6.34 12.67 6.52
N ALA A 186 -5.20 12.77 7.22
CA ALA A 186 -5.18 13.14 8.62
C ALA A 186 -5.74 14.56 8.82
N ASP A 187 -5.27 15.52 8.01
CA ASP A 187 -5.74 16.91 8.04
C ASP A 187 -7.25 16.99 7.76
N MET A 188 -7.74 16.28 6.72
CA MET A 188 -9.17 16.23 6.41
C MET A 188 -10.02 15.64 7.54
N LEU A 189 -9.49 14.65 8.27
CA LEU A 189 -10.19 14.03 9.40
C LEU A 189 -10.21 14.95 10.63
N ASP A 190 -9.15 15.71 10.88
CA ASP A 190 -9.08 16.68 11.96
C ASP A 190 -9.92 17.94 11.68
N ASP A 191 -10.03 18.35 10.41
CA ASP A 191 -10.96 19.37 9.92
C ASP A 191 -12.43 18.90 9.88
N ASN A 192 -12.69 17.68 10.36
CA ASN A 192 -14.01 17.11 10.51
C ASN A 192 -14.77 17.01 9.17
N LEU A 193 -14.05 16.89 8.05
CA LEU A 193 -14.58 16.90 6.67
C LEU A 193 -15.55 15.72 6.38
N ARG A 194 -15.70 14.77 7.31
CA ARG A 194 -16.80 13.78 7.36
C ARG A 194 -17.31 13.46 8.77
N GLY A 195 -17.03 14.28 9.78
CA GLY A 195 -17.30 13.94 11.18
C GLY A 195 -16.32 12.87 11.69
N LYS A 196 -15.57 13.11 12.78
CA LYS A 196 -14.83 12.04 13.50
C LYS A 196 -15.75 10.83 13.82
N THR A 197 -17.03 11.10 14.05
CA THR A 197 -18.12 10.12 14.21
C THR A 197 -18.43 9.29 12.96
N GLY A 198 -18.37 9.87 11.76
CA GLY A 198 -18.65 9.17 10.49
C GLY A 198 -17.54 8.18 10.12
N PHE A 199 -16.28 8.54 10.36
CA PHE A 199 -15.14 7.64 10.13
C PHE A 199 -15.06 6.53 11.19
N ASN A 200 -15.30 6.85 12.47
CA ASN A 200 -15.34 5.83 13.53
C ASN A 200 -16.51 4.84 13.35
N ALA A 201 -17.65 5.27 12.78
CA ALA A 201 -18.72 4.35 12.40
C ALA A 201 -18.31 3.35 11.28
N ALA A 202 -17.38 3.75 10.40
CA ALA A 202 -16.76 2.86 9.40
C ALA A 202 -15.62 1.99 9.96
N LYS A 203 -15.13 2.29 11.17
CA LYS A 203 -14.20 1.42 11.91
C LYS A 203 -14.95 0.35 12.72
N GLU A 204 -16.14 0.68 13.21
CA GLU A 204 -17.04 -0.24 13.91
C GLU A 204 -17.81 -1.17 12.96
N ARG A 205 -18.03 -0.73 11.72
CA ARG A 205 -18.35 -1.63 10.62
C ARG A 205 -17.03 -2.07 10.01
N ALA A 206 -16.50 -3.22 10.43
CA ALA A 206 -15.49 -3.90 9.63
C ALA A 206 -15.89 -3.78 8.15
N PHE A 207 -14.95 -3.48 7.26
CA PHE A 207 -15.14 -3.71 5.84
C PHE A 207 -15.35 -5.23 5.70
N VAL A 208 -16.57 -5.67 5.97
CA VAL A 208 -17.00 -7.02 5.71
C VAL A 208 -17.11 -7.03 4.22
N THR A 209 -16.20 -7.74 3.57
CA THR A 209 -16.44 -8.35 2.26
C THR A 209 -17.57 -9.37 2.45
N HIS A 210 -18.75 -8.92 2.85
CA HIS A 210 -19.95 -9.72 2.79
C HIS A 210 -20.36 -9.56 1.34
N ASP A 211 -19.94 -10.51 0.52
CA ASP A 211 -20.59 -10.75 -0.75
C ASP A 211 -22.05 -11.14 -0.41
N PRO A 212 -23.05 -10.32 -0.71
CA PRO A 212 -24.44 -10.66 -0.44
C PRO A 212 -24.93 -11.81 -1.35
N LEU A 213 -24.12 -12.29 -2.29
CA LEU A 213 -24.49 -13.34 -3.24
C LEU A 213 -24.12 -14.77 -2.77
N VAL A 214 -23.44 -14.93 -1.64
CA VAL A 214 -23.02 -16.28 -1.14
C VAL A 214 -23.95 -16.82 -0.03
N ALA A 215 -24.95 -16.07 0.42
CA ALA A 215 -25.82 -16.47 1.52
C ALA A 215 -27.02 -17.36 1.14
N ASN A 216 -27.00 -18.06 0.00
CA ASN A 216 -28.10 -18.99 -0.32
C ASN A 216 -27.76 -20.17 -1.25
N ALA A 217 -26.60 -20.80 -1.05
CA ALA A 217 -26.29 -22.09 -1.67
C ALA A 217 -26.38 -23.23 -0.64
N SER A 218 -27.58 -23.49 -0.10
CA SER A 218 -28.03 -24.81 0.37
C SER A 218 -29.40 -24.72 1.05
N ALA A 219 -30.47 -24.80 0.24
CA ALA A 219 -31.73 -25.39 0.64
C ALA A 219 -32.54 -25.77 -0.61
N SER A 220 -32.59 -27.09 -0.84
CA SER A 220 -33.36 -27.86 -1.83
C SER A 220 -32.75 -28.08 -3.21
#